data_AF-A0A497MLK1-F1
#
_entry.id   AF-A0A497MLK1-F1
#
_cell.length_a   1.000
_cell.length_b   1.000
_cell.length_c   1.000
_cell.angle_alpha   90.00
_cell.angle_beta   90.00
_cell.angle_gamma   90.00
#
_symmetry.space_group_name_H-M   'P 1'
#
loop_
_entity.id
_entity.type
_entity.pdbx_description
1 polymer ?
#
loop_
_entity_poly.entity_id
_entity_poly.type
_entity_poly.pdbx_seq_one_letter_code
_entity_poly.pdbx_strand_id
1 'polypeptide(L)'
;MRRHRKPGNLKAKIGFLAFTLTIIVAVLALSTPTGSQVEGQVKKAVILDTLKPNPAFIERVQACLEEAGYQVDIYQGEEVTVKFLENFPGGYRLVILRLHSALYRDEGLYFFTGEPYTTTKYVYEQLVGDVKKAYAYEGAKPVFAVSQAFIGQHLKGKFKNAVIIAMGCDTMTDPLMPTQFIRQGALAYIGWGGLVTLPHSDRAVAHLIENLYAKGLTIEEAVKDTMRQVGPDPQYHAKLNYYPPKAGKQRVI
;
A
#
# COMPACT_ATOMS: atom_id res chain seq x y z
N MET A 1 93.06 20.61 1.02
CA MET A 1 92.00 20.54 2.04
C MET A 1 90.78 19.80 1.44
N ARG A 2 90.71 18.47 1.57
CA ARG A 2 89.63 17.63 0.97
C ARG A 2 88.52 17.42 2.00
N ARG A 3 87.32 17.96 1.75
CA ARG A 3 86.12 17.72 2.58
C ARG A 3 85.50 16.36 2.23
N HIS A 4 85.57 15.42 3.17
CA HIS A 4 84.80 14.17 3.12
C HIS A 4 83.30 14.47 3.27
N ARG A 5 82.50 14.20 2.24
CA ARG A 5 81.04 14.10 2.37
C ARG A 5 80.69 12.73 2.96
N LYS A 6 80.04 12.71 4.13
CA LYS A 6 79.46 11.49 4.71
C LYS A 6 78.33 10.98 3.78
N PRO A 7 78.24 9.67 3.51
CA PRO A 7 77.14 9.11 2.74
C PRO A 7 75.84 9.25 3.53
N GLY A 8 74.85 9.94 2.96
CA GLY A 8 73.54 10.09 3.57
C GLY A 8 72.81 8.76 3.65
N ASN A 9 72.21 8.47 4.82
CA ASN A 9 71.42 7.28 5.12
C ASN A 9 70.15 7.20 4.25
N LEU A 10 70.31 6.79 3.00
CA LEU A 10 69.22 6.58 2.04
C LEU A 10 68.26 5.47 2.54
N LYS A 11 68.78 4.44 3.20
CA LYS A 11 67.99 3.35 3.79
C LYS A 11 67.05 3.82 4.91
N ALA A 12 67.47 4.77 5.74
CA ALA A 12 66.64 5.32 6.81
C ALA A 12 65.50 6.21 6.24
N LYS A 13 65.77 6.95 5.16
CA LYS A 13 64.75 7.77 4.48
C LYS A 13 63.69 6.92 3.78
N ILE A 14 64.08 5.80 3.15
CA ILE A 14 63.14 4.88 2.49
C ILE A 14 62.28 4.15 3.53
N GLY A 15 62.87 3.72 4.66
CA GLY A 15 62.12 3.10 5.76
C GLY A 15 61.09 4.04 6.40
N PHE A 16 61.46 5.31 6.61
CA PHE A 16 60.53 6.31 7.14
C PHE A 16 59.39 6.62 6.16
N LEU A 17 59.67 6.74 4.87
CA LEU A 17 58.66 6.99 3.84
C LEU A 17 57.66 5.82 3.71
N ALA A 18 58.15 4.58 3.75
CA ALA A 18 57.32 3.38 3.72
C ALA A 18 56.42 3.25 4.96
N PHE A 19 56.93 3.62 6.14
CA PHE A 19 56.18 3.62 7.39
C PHE A 19 55.11 4.73 7.43
N THR A 20 55.43 5.93 6.93
CA THR A 20 54.44 7.01 6.80
C THR A 20 53.33 6.67 5.80
N LEU A 21 53.67 6.00 4.69
CA LEU A 21 52.68 5.62 3.68
C LEU A 21 51.74 4.52 4.20
N THR A 22 52.25 3.56 4.98
CA THR A 22 51.41 2.52 5.60
C THR A 22 50.46 3.08 6.66
N ILE A 23 50.91 4.05 7.46
CA ILE A 23 50.03 4.74 8.43
C ILE A 23 48.94 5.54 7.71
N ILE A 24 49.28 6.25 6.62
CA ILE A 24 48.29 7.02 5.86
C ILE A 24 47.24 6.09 5.21
N VAL A 25 47.65 4.94 4.66
CA VAL A 25 46.71 3.95 4.11
C VAL A 25 45.84 3.31 5.21
N ALA A 26 46.41 3.04 6.38
CA ALA A 26 45.66 2.51 7.52
C ALA A 26 44.65 3.53 8.05
N VAL A 27 45.03 4.80 8.19
CA VAL A 27 44.14 5.89 8.62
C VAL A 27 43.05 6.14 7.57
N LEU A 28 43.38 6.09 6.26
CA LEU A 28 42.40 6.20 5.19
C LEU A 28 41.42 5.03 5.15
N ALA A 29 41.88 3.80 5.43
CA ALA A 29 41.03 2.62 5.57
C ALA A 29 40.11 2.71 6.81
N LEU A 30 40.60 3.30 7.91
CA LEU A 30 39.84 3.56 9.14
C LEU A 30 38.87 4.76 9.02
N SER A 31 39.10 5.68 8.09
CA SER A 31 38.23 6.81 7.79
C SER A 31 37.28 6.59 6.62
N THR A 32 37.12 5.34 6.16
CA THR A 32 35.96 5.03 5.33
C THR A 32 34.73 5.31 6.18
N PRO A 33 33.81 6.20 5.75
CA PRO A 33 32.54 6.30 6.43
C PRO A 33 31.93 4.92 6.27
N THR A 34 31.85 4.17 7.37
CA THR A 34 30.95 3.04 7.47
C THR A 34 29.60 3.64 7.14
N GLY A 35 29.17 3.47 5.89
CA GLY A 35 27.88 3.93 5.44
C GLY A 35 26.91 3.37 6.47
N SER A 36 26.27 4.26 7.23
CA SER A 36 25.17 3.86 8.06
C SER A 36 24.25 3.11 7.12
N GLN A 37 24.16 1.80 7.28
CA GLN A 37 23.04 1.04 6.79
C GLN A 37 21.85 1.77 7.40
N VAL A 38 21.19 2.62 6.61
CA VAL A 38 19.87 3.10 6.95
C VAL A 38 19.10 1.79 7.00
N GLU A 39 18.85 1.28 8.21
CA GLU A 39 17.94 0.17 8.43
C GLU A 39 16.69 0.50 7.61
N GLY A 40 16.52 -0.22 6.50
CA GLY A 40 15.48 0.07 5.53
C GLY A 40 14.17 0.00 6.29
N GLN A 41 13.48 1.13 6.41
CA GLN A 41 12.19 1.20 7.07
C GLN A 41 11.30 0.10 6.49
N VAL A 42 10.91 -0.87 7.34
CA VAL A 42 10.13 -2.03 6.94
C VAL A 42 8.89 -1.56 6.19
N LYS A 43 8.72 -2.02 4.94
CA LYS A 43 7.54 -1.69 4.14
C LYS A 43 6.38 -2.49 4.71
N LYS A 44 5.26 -1.82 5.00
CA LYS A 44 4.06 -2.48 5.51
C LYS A 44 2.95 -2.45 4.47
N ALA A 45 2.25 -3.56 4.33
CA ALA A 45 0.99 -3.69 3.61
C ALA A 45 -0.09 -4.20 4.56
N VAL A 46 -1.34 -3.92 4.25
CA VAL A 46 -2.48 -4.46 4.99
C VAL A 46 -3.59 -4.90 4.07
N ILE A 47 -4.23 -6.02 4.42
CA ILE A 47 -5.43 -6.54 3.78
C ILE A 47 -6.58 -6.45 4.78
N LEU A 48 -7.61 -5.68 4.43
CA LEU A 48 -8.88 -5.64 5.15
C LEU A 48 -9.90 -6.46 4.35
N ASP A 49 -10.37 -7.57 4.91
CA ASP A 49 -11.21 -8.54 4.21
C ASP A 49 -12.51 -8.86 4.96
N THR A 50 -13.63 -8.32 4.48
CA THR A 50 -14.97 -8.61 5.05
C THR A 50 -15.81 -9.49 4.13
N LEU A 51 -15.24 -9.95 3.02
CA LEU A 51 -15.92 -10.79 2.04
C LEU A 51 -15.83 -12.26 2.44
N LYS A 52 -16.49 -13.11 1.63
CA LYS A 52 -16.41 -14.58 1.81
C LYS A 52 -14.93 -15.01 1.85
N PRO A 53 -14.54 -15.90 2.79
CA PRO A 53 -13.16 -16.37 2.91
C PRO A 53 -12.62 -16.89 1.59
N ASN A 54 -11.40 -16.45 1.24
CA ASN A 54 -10.64 -16.97 0.12
C ASN A 54 -9.16 -17.09 0.50
N PRO A 55 -8.78 -18.14 1.24
CA PRO A 55 -7.39 -18.33 1.69
C PRO A 55 -6.39 -18.33 0.54
N ALA A 56 -6.73 -18.94 -0.60
CA ALA A 56 -5.86 -19.00 -1.77
C ALA A 56 -5.52 -17.60 -2.33
N PHE A 57 -6.47 -16.66 -2.32
CA PHE A 57 -6.20 -15.27 -2.69
C PHE A 57 -5.27 -14.60 -1.68
N ILE A 58 -5.58 -14.72 -0.39
CA ILE A 58 -4.82 -14.09 0.71
C ILE A 58 -3.38 -14.60 0.71
N GLU A 59 -3.17 -15.91 0.69
CA GLU A 59 -1.86 -16.55 0.68
C GLU A 59 -1.03 -16.13 -0.53
N ARG A 60 -1.62 -16.09 -1.73
CA ARG A 60 -0.92 -15.67 -2.95
C ARG A 60 -0.49 -14.21 -2.89
N VAL A 61 -1.38 -13.32 -2.46
CA VAL A 61 -1.08 -11.88 -2.34
C VAL A 61 -0.04 -11.65 -1.25
N GLN A 62 -0.19 -12.30 -0.10
CA GLN A 62 0.76 -12.22 1.01
C GLN A 62 2.15 -12.68 0.58
N ALA A 63 2.29 -13.87 0.00
CA ALA A 63 3.58 -14.39 -0.45
C ALA A 63 4.26 -13.45 -1.45
N CYS A 64 3.52 -12.94 -2.44
CA CYS A 64 4.06 -11.99 -3.41
C CYS A 64 4.58 -10.69 -2.75
N LEU A 65 3.89 -10.19 -1.73
CA LEU A 65 4.29 -8.98 -1.02
C LEU A 65 5.49 -9.23 -0.08
N GLU A 66 5.50 -10.36 0.61
CA GLU A 66 6.62 -10.77 1.49
C GLU A 66 7.90 -10.98 0.69
N GLU A 67 7.83 -11.62 -0.48
CA GLU A 67 8.96 -11.73 -1.43
C GLU A 67 9.48 -10.36 -1.90
N ALA A 68 8.59 -9.36 -1.99
CA ALA A 68 8.94 -7.97 -2.29
C ALA A 68 9.43 -7.16 -1.06
N GLY A 69 9.60 -7.82 0.09
CA GLY A 69 10.12 -7.24 1.33
C GLY A 69 9.09 -6.47 2.15
N TYR A 70 7.80 -6.79 2.01
CA TYR A 70 6.73 -6.22 2.84
C TYR A 70 6.41 -7.11 4.04
N GLN A 71 6.14 -6.49 5.18
CA GLN A 71 5.36 -7.09 6.25
C GLN A 71 3.88 -6.91 5.93
N VAL A 72 3.09 -7.98 5.99
CA VAL A 72 1.66 -7.95 5.65
C VAL A 72 0.82 -8.19 6.91
N ASP A 73 0.01 -7.20 7.27
CA ASP A 73 -1.02 -7.36 8.30
C ASP A 73 -2.36 -7.75 7.64
N ILE A 74 -3.12 -8.65 8.26
CA ILE A 74 -4.39 -9.14 7.72
C ILE A 74 -5.45 -9.00 8.81
N TYR A 75 -6.55 -8.33 8.48
CA TYR A 75 -7.72 -8.20 9.35
C TYR A 75 -8.98 -8.65 8.60
N GLN A 76 -9.75 -9.56 9.18
CA GLN A 76 -10.86 -10.24 8.52
C GLN A 76 -12.16 -10.28 9.32
N GLY A 77 -13.28 -10.27 8.59
CA GLY A 77 -14.61 -10.48 9.16
C GLY A 77 -14.94 -9.45 10.24
N GLU A 78 -15.47 -9.92 11.37
CA GLU A 78 -16.04 -9.06 12.42
C GLU A 78 -15.02 -8.18 13.16
N GLU A 79 -13.70 -8.40 12.97
CA GLU A 79 -12.68 -7.52 13.56
C GLU A 79 -12.54 -6.18 12.82
N VAL A 80 -12.91 -6.14 11.53
CA VAL A 80 -12.92 -4.90 10.73
C VAL A 80 -14.17 -4.09 11.09
N THR A 81 -14.13 -3.45 12.26
CA THR A 81 -15.22 -2.65 12.82
C THR A 81 -15.14 -1.18 12.42
N VAL A 82 -16.22 -0.41 12.63
CA VAL A 82 -16.17 1.06 12.48
C VAL A 82 -15.09 1.62 13.41
N LYS A 83 -15.04 1.15 14.67
CA LYS A 83 -14.04 1.59 15.65
C LYS A 83 -12.61 1.22 15.26
N PHE A 84 -12.40 0.06 14.67
CA PHE A 84 -11.11 -0.32 14.11
C PHE A 84 -10.68 0.66 13.02
N LEU A 85 -11.59 0.96 12.07
CA LEU A 85 -11.30 1.90 10.99
C LEU A 85 -11.00 3.31 11.54
N GLU A 86 -11.78 3.83 12.49
CA GLU A 86 -11.48 5.12 13.15
C GLU A 86 -10.05 5.18 13.71
N ASN A 87 -9.56 4.05 14.22
CA ASN A 87 -8.24 3.92 14.85
C ASN A 87 -7.19 3.30 13.92
N PHE A 88 -7.45 3.26 12.62
CA PHE A 88 -6.60 2.55 11.65
C PHE A 88 -5.12 2.93 11.81
N PRO A 89 -4.22 1.94 11.97
CA PRO A 89 -2.80 2.22 12.12
C PRO A 89 -2.27 2.74 10.77
N GLY A 90 -1.81 3.99 10.74
CA GLY A 90 -1.21 4.54 9.52
C GLY A 90 0.15 3.90 9.23
N GLY A 91 0.79 4.31 8.13
CA GLY A 91 2.16 3.89 7.79
C GLY A 91 2.26 2.69 6.85
N TYR A 92 1.12 2.17 6.37
CA TYR A 92 1.08 1.22 5.27
C TYR A 92 1.41 1.89 3.93
N ARG A 93 2.27 1.26 3.13
CA ARG A 93 2.54 1.65 1.73
C ARG A 93 1.53 1.04 0.76
N LEU A 94 0.81 0.00 1.18
CA LEU A 94 -0.27 -0.62 0.43
C LEU A 94 -1.44 -0.97 1.37
N VAL A 95 -2.65 -0.61 0.97
CA VAL A 95 -3.90 -0.97 1.65
C VAL A 95 -4.81 -1.66 0.63
N ILE A 96 -5.11 -2.93 0.87
CA ILE A 96 -6.05 -3.71 0.06
C ILE A 96 -7.38 -3.77 0.81
N LEU A 97 -8.41 -3.17 0.23
CA LEU A 97 -9.77 -3.17 0.74
C LEU A 97 -10.58 -4.25 0.00
N ARG A 98 -10.51 -5.48 0.50
CA ARG A 98 -11.35 -6.60 0.06
C ARG A 98 -12.70 -6.54 0.78
N LEU A 99 -13.46 -5.50 0.47
CA LEU A 99 -14.72 -5.16 1.15
C LEU A 99 -15.88 -5.15 0.15
N HIS A 100 -17.10 -5.42 0.64
CA HIS A 100 -18.29 -5.04 -0.11
C HIS A 100 -18.38 -3.52 -0.19
N SER A 101 -18.97 -3.03 -1.27
CA SER A 101 -19.35 -1.63 -1.41
C SER A 101 -20.66 -1.50 -2.15
N ALA A 102 -21.37 -0.41 -1.87
CA ALA A 102 -22.58 -0.05 -2.59
C ALA A 102 -22.62 1.45 -2.81
N LEU A 103 -23.10 1.83 -3.99
CA LEU A 103 -23.39 3.21 -4.34
C LEU A 103 -24.83 3.52 -3.95
N TYR A 104 -25.02 4.46 -3.02
CA TYR A 104 -26.34 4.94 -2.62
C TYR A 104 -26.65 6.23 -3.36
N ARG A 105 -27.85 6.30 -3.94
CA ARG A 105 -28.33 7.49 -4.65
C ARG A 105 -28.28 8.68 -3.69
N ASP A 106 -27.71 9.79 -4.16
CA ASP A 106 -27.55 11.06 -3.44
C ASP A 106 -26.63 11.04 -2.19
N GLU A 107 -26.10 9.87 -1.80
CA GLU A 107 -25.20 9.74 -0.63
C GLU A 107 -23.77 9.31 -1.00
N GLY A 108 -23.56 8.72 -2.18
CA GLY A 108 -22.26 8.27 -2.65
C GLY A 108 -21.92 6.83 -2.26
N LEU A 109 -20.64 6.46 -2.39
CA LEU A 109 -20.16 5.11 -2.14
C LEU A 109 -19.95 4.85 -0.64
N TYR A 110 -20.29 3.64 -0.20
CA TYR A 110 -19.99 3.15 1.15
C TYR A 110 -19.22 1.84 1.10
N PHE A 111 -18.24 1.68 2.01
CA PHE A 111 -17.52 0.42 2.24
C PHE A 111 -18.10 -0.33 3.43
N PHE A 112 -18.32 -1.62 3.29
CA PHE A 112 -19.01 -2.41 4.31
C PHE A 112 -17.98 -2.97 5.28
N THR A 113 -18.21 -2.70 6.57
CA THR A 113 -17.45 -3.27 7.68
C THR A 113 -17.89 -4.73 7.93
N GLY A 114 -17.17 -5.43 8.80
CA GLY A 114 -17.64 -6.70 9.34
C GLY A 114 -18.49 -6.55 10.62
N GLU A 115 -18.72 -5.32 11.10
CA GLU A 115 -19.42 -5.08 12.34
C GLU A 115 -20.94 -5.20 12.16
N PRO A 116 -21.64 -6.07 12.92
CA PRO A 116 -23.10 -6.13 12.91
C PRO A 116 -23.74 -4.78 13.25
N TYR A 117 -24.73 -4.40 12.46
CA TYR A 117 -25.43 -3.13 12.65
C TYR A 117 -26.32 -3.14 13.89
N THR A 118 -26.32 -2.03 14.64
CA THR A 118 -27.34 -1.71 15.64
C THR A 118 -27.77 -0.25 15.53
N THR A 119 -28.99 0.07 15.96
CA THR A 119 -29.47 1.46 15.98
C THR A 119 -28.85 2.31 17.11
N THR A 120 -28.17 1.67 18.07
CA THR A 120 -27.69 2.32 19.29
C THR A 120 -26.19 2.65 19.29
N LYS A 121 -25.42 2.13 18.33
CA LYS A 121 -23.99 2.45 18.16
C LYS A 121 -23.80 3.56 17.14
N TYR A 122 -22.78 4.40 17.30
CA TYR A 122 -22.42 5.44 16.32
C TYR A 122 -23.61 6.36 15.95
N VAL A 123 -24.45 6.72 16.93
CA VAL A 123 -25.72 7.41 16.68
C VAL A 123 -25.48 8.74 15.95
N TYR A 124 -24.44 9.48 16.33
CA TYR A 124 -24.11 10.74 15.67
C TYR A 124 -23.64 10.51 14.24
N GLU A 125 -22.72 9.57 14.02
CA GLU A 125 -22.18 9.21 12.70
C GLU A 125 -23.28 8.69 11.77
N GLN A 126 -24.28 7.98 12.32
CA GLN A 126 -25.48 7.58 11.58
C GLN A 126 -26.33 8.77 11.15
N LEU A 127 -26.52 9.75 12.05
CA LEU A 127 -27.31 10.95 11.75
C LEU A 127 -26.67 11.83 10.67
N VAL A 128 -25.33 11.88 10.62
CA VAL A 128 -24.60 12.69 9.62
C VAL A 128 -24.21 11.92 8.36
N GLY A 129 -24.54 10.63 8.27
CA GLY A 129 -24.25 9.79 7.10
C GLY A 129 -22.77 9.39 6.98
N ASP A 130 -22.00 9.46 8.06
CA ASP A 130 -20.64 8.90 8.07
C ASP A 130 -20.67 7.38 8.13
N VAL A 131 -21.64 6.82 8.84
CA VAL A 131 -21.91 5.39 8.84
C VAL A 131 -23.37 5.09 8.56
N LYS A 132 -23.67 3.93 7.98
CA LYS A 132 -25.05 3.49 7.75
C LYS A 132 -25.25 2.00 7.87
N LYS A 133 -26.52 1.61 7.94
CA LYS A 133 -26.95 0.22 7.78
C LYS A 133 -26.79 -0.22 6.33
N ALA A 134 -26.15 -1.37 6.12
CA ALA A 134 -25.98 -1.96 4.79
C ALA A 134 -26.20 -3.48 4.80
N TYR A 135 -26.54 -4.02 3.64
CA TYR A 135 -26.79 -5.45 3.42
C TYR A 135 -25.92 -5.93 2.26
N ALA A 136 -25.01 -6.87 2.51
CA ALA A 136 -24.12 -7.42 1.49
C ALA A 136 -24.87 -8.08 0.33
N TYR A 137 -26.00 -8.71 0.63
CA TYR A 137 -26.92 -9.33 -0.32
C TYR A 137 -28.30 -9.47 0.34
N GLU A 138 -29.32 -9.83 -0.46
CA GLU A 138 -30.68 -10.04 0.03
C GLU A 138 -30.72 -11.17 1.08
N GLY A 139 -31.30 -10.88 2.26
CA GLY A 139 -31.36 -11.83 3.37
C GLY A 139 -30.10 -11.89 4.26
N ALA A 140 -29.04 -11.14 3.95
CA ALA A 140 -27.88 -11.01 4.83
C ALA A 140 -28.25 -10.33 6.16
N LYS A 141 -27.50 -10.63 7.23
CA LYS A 141 -27.53 -9.80 8.44
C LYS A 141 -26.93 -8.43 8.12
N PRO A 142 -27.53 -7.33 8.59
CA PRO A 142 -27.03 -6.00 8.29
C PRO A 142 -25.72 -5.72 9.03
N VAL A 143 -24.83 -5.00 8.37
CA VAL A 143 -23.56 -4.50 8.94
C VAL A 143 -23.51 -2.98 8.87
N PHE A 144 -22.59 -2.37 9.61
CA PHE A 144 -22.24 -0.97 9.36
C PHE A 144 -21.45 -0.82 8.07
N ALA A 145 -21.66 0.29 7.38
CA ALA A 145 -20.86 0.71 6.24
C ALA A 145 -20.40 2.16 6.42
N VAL A 146 -19.19 2.49 5.96
CA VAL A 146 -18.56 3.81 6.13
C VAL A 146 -18.53 4.58 4.81
N SER A 147 -18.81 5.88 4.87
CA SER A 147 -18.88 6.75 3.68
C SER A 147 -17.53 7.38 3.33
N GLN A 148 -17.49 8.11 2.21
CA GLN A 148 -16.35 8.97 1.87
C GLN A 148 -16.10 10.06 2.93
N ALA A 149 -17.15 10.56 3.60
CA ALA A 149 -17.01 11.58 4.64
C ALA A 149 -16.32 11.02 5.88
N PHE A 150 -16.63 9.77 6.25
CA PHE A 150 -15.93 9.05 7.32
C PHE A 150 -14.42 8.98 7.04
N ILE A 151 -14.02 8.65 5.80
CA ILE A 151 -12.60 8.63 5.39
C ILE A 151 -11.95 10.00 5.61
N GLY A 152 -12.62 11.08 5.20
CA GLY A 152 -12.11 12.44 5.34
C GLY A 152 -12.02 12.94 6.79
N GLN A 153 -12.91 12.48 7.65
CA GLN A 153 -12.99 12.92 9.05
C GLN A 153 -12.07 12.13 9.98
N HIS A 154 -12.04 10.80 9.84
CA HIS A 154 -11.39 9.90 10.80
C HIS A 154 -10.03 9.38 10.34
N LEU A 155 -9.77 9.30 9.03
CA LEU A 155 -8.54 8.68 8.49
C LEU A 155 -7.48 9.71 8.08
N LYS A 156 -7.44 10.84 8.78
CA LYS A 156 -6.57 11.96 8.44
C LYS A 156 -5.09 11.57 8.46
N GLY A 157 -4.43 11.76 7.31
CA GLY A 157 -3.00 11.50 7.14
C GLY A 157 -2.57 10.04 7.24
N LYS A 158 -3.51 9.08 7.28
CA LYS A 158 -3.21 7.66 7.48
C LYS A 158 -2.59 6.98 6.27
N PHE A 159 -2.71 7.59 5.09
CA PHE A 159 -2.37 6.96 3.82
C PHE A 159 -1.17 7.59 3.12
N LYS A 160 -0.26 8.24 3.86
CA LYS A 160 0.90 8.93 3.28
C LYS A 160 1.68 8.02 2.31
N ASN A 161 1.66 8.37 1.02
CA ASN A 161 2.26 7.63 -0.09
C ASN A 161 1.77 6.19 -0.25
N ALA A 162 0.59 5.86 0.29
CA ALA A 162 0.00 4.53 0.17
C ALA A 162 -0.68 4.33 -1.20
N VAL A 163 -0.59 3.13 -1.74
CA VAL A 163 -1.51 2.67 -2.80
C VAL A 163 -2.73 2.06 -2.13
N ILE A 164 -3.93 2.51 -2.52
CA ILE A 164 -5.20 1.93 -2.08
C ILE A 164 -5.74 1.07 -3.22
N ILE A 165 -6.08 -0.18 -2.95
CA ILE A 165 -6.74 -1.08 -3.91
C ILE A 165 -8.11 -1.43 -3.35
N ALA A 166 -9.16 -0.87 -3.93
CA ALA A 166 -10.54 -1.10 -3.53
C ALA A 166 -11.21 -2.15 -4.43
N MET A 167 -11.50 -3.31 -3.86
CA MET A 167 -11.93 -4.49 -4.62
C MET A 167 -13.45 -4.59 -4.83
N GLY A 168 -14.22 -3.74 -4.13
CA GLY A 168 -15.67 -3.70 -4.21
C GLY A 168 -16.20 -3.07 -5.50
N CYS A 169 -17.50 -3.26 -5.74
CA CYS A 169 -18.23 -2.69 -6.86
C CYS A 169 -18.23 -1.16 -6.83
N ASP A 170 -18.22 -0.55 -8.02
CA ASP A 170 -18.43 0.90 -8.21
C ASP A 170 -17.43 1.81 -7.47
N THR A 171 -16.30 1.25 -7.07
CA THR A 171 -15.27 1.93 -6.29
C THR A 171 -14.59 3.09 -7.03
N MET A 172 -14.79 3.19 -8.34
CA MET A 172 -14.38 4.31 -9.19
C MET A 172 -15.55 5.14 -9.75
N THR A 173 -16.80 4.76 -9.48
CA THR A 173 -18.00 5.43 -10.03
C THR A 173 -18.32 6.72 -9.27
N ASP A 174 -18.08 6.75 -7.96
CA ASP A 174 -18.15 7.96 -7.14
C ASP A 174 -16.77 8.66 -7.10
N PRO A 175 -16.61 9.85 -7.72
CA PRO A 175 -15.33 10.55 -7.75
C PRO A 175 -14.90 11.05 -6.36
N LEU A 176 -15.81 11.21 -5.40
CA LEU A 176 -15.47 11.68 -4.05
C LEU A 176 -14.70 10.62 -3.29
N MET A 177 -15.03 9.34 -3.46
CA MET A 177 -14.37 8.26 -2.71
C MET A 177 -12.86 8.19 -2.99
N PRO A 178 -12.37 8.02 -4.24
CA PRO A 178 -10.92 8.08 -4.53
C PRO A 178 -10.31 9.41 -4.08
N THR A 179 -11.01 10.52 -4.29
CA THR A 179 -10.53 11.87 -3.91
C THR A 179 -10.26 11.98 -2.41
N GLN A 180 -11.09 11.40 -1.55
CA GLN A 180 -10.87 11.44 -0.10
C GLN A 180 -9.60 10.70 0.31
N PHE A 181 -9.34 9.50 -0.24
CA PHE A 181 -8.08 8.79 0.02
C PHE A 181 -6.86 9.61 -0.44
N ILE A 182 -6.91 10.21 -1.62
CA ILE A 182 -5.83 11.07 -2.12
C ILE A 182 -5.63 12.30 -1.21
N ARG A 183 -6.70 12.93 -0.74
CA ARG A 183 -6.62 14.05 0.23
C ARG A 183 -5.98 13.63 1.55
N GLN A 184 -6.16 12.38 1.97
CA GLN A 184 -5.54 11.80 3.16
C GLN A 184 -4.11 11.29 2.93
N GLY A 185 -3.52 11.58 1.75
CA GLY A 185 -2.11 11.36 1.46
C GLY A 185 -1.81 10.15 0.59
N ALA A 186 -2.82 9.40 0.13
CA ALA A 186 -2.62 8.27 -0.76
C ALA A 186 -1.92 8.70 -2.06
N LEU A 187 -0.97 7.88 -2.52
CA LEU A 187 -0.29 8.03 -3.79
C LEU A 187 -1.24 7.77 -4.96
N ALA A 188 -2.02 6.70 -4.82
CA ALA A 188 -2.96 6.23 -5.83
C ALA A 188 -4.11 5.47 -5.18
N TYR A 189 -5.23 5.48 -5.88
CA TYR A 189 -6.40 4.67 -5.61
C TYR A 189 -6.71 3.86 -6.87
N ILE A 190 -6.89 2.55 -6.74
CA ILE A 190 -7.18 1.61 -7.83
C ILE A 190 -8.49 0.91 -7.49
N GLY A 191 -9.43 0.84 -8.43
CA GLY A 191 -10.73 0.21 -8.20
C GLY A 191 -11.51 -0.05 -9.48
N TRP A 192 -12.77 -0.43 -9.33
CA TRP A 192 -13.66 -0.87 -10.40
C TRP A 192 -14.67 0.20 -10.80
N GLY A 193 -14.82 0.42 -12.10
CA GLY A 193 -15.81 1.35 -12.68
C GLY A 193 -17.21 0.74 -12.90
N GLY A 194 -17.63 -0.17 -12.03
CA GLY A 194 -18.91 -0.86 -12.13
C GLY A 194 -19.03 -2.06 -11.19
N LEU A 195 -20.11 -2.84 -11.36
CA LEU A 195 -20.29 -4.11 -10.68
C LEU A 195 -19.20 -5.11 -11.08
N VAL A 196 -18.69 -5.89 -10.14
CA VAL A 196 -17.67 -6.91 -10.40
C VAL A 196 -17.98 -8.16 -9.59
N THR A 197 -17.77 -9.33 -10.19
CA THR A 197 -17.90 -10.60 -9.47
C THR A 197 -16.70 -10.82 -8.56
N LEU A 198 -16.93 -11.30 -7.33
CA LEU A 198 -15.87 -11.53 -6.36
C LEU A 198 -14.71 -12.41 -6.91
N PRO A 199 -14.97 -13.57 -7.56
CA PRO A 199 -13.88 -14.37 -8.11
C PRO A 199 -13.09 -13.67 -9.21
N HIS A 200 -13.71 -12.77 -9.98
CA HIS A 200 -13.01 -12.00 -11.00
C HIS A 200 -12.14 -10.91 -10.37
N SER A 201 -12.66 -10.16 -9.38
CA SER A 201 -11.90 -9.15 -8.65
C SER A 201 -10.67 -9.77 -7.96
N ASP A 202 -10.83 -10.92 -7.29
CA ASP A 202 -9.71 -11.63 -6.65
C ASP A 202 -8.61 -12.00 -7.66
N ARG A 203 -8.97 -12.55 -8.82
CA ARG A 203 -7.99 -12.90 -9.87
C ARG A 203 -7.28 -11.67 -10.44
N ALA A 204 -8.04 -10.62 -10.77
CA ALA A 204 -7.49 -9.40 -11.36
C ALA A 204 -6.55 -8.68 -10.39
N VAL A 205 -6.90 -8.61 -9.11
CA VAL A 205 -6.08 -7.98 -8.07
C VAL A 205 -4.84 -8.80 -7.76
N ALA A 206 -4.92 -10.13 -7.71
CA ALA A 206 -3.72 -10.97 -7.56
C ALA A 206 -2.72 -10.72 -8.70
N HIS A 207 -3.20 -10.65 -9.95
CA HIS A 207 -2.35 -10.33 -11.11
C HIS A 207 -1.81 -8.89 -11.06
N LEU A 208 -2.62 -7.93 -10.60
CA LEU A 208 -2.18 -6.54 -10.39
C LEU A 208 -1.06 -6.45 -9.35
N ILE A 209 -1.17 -7.18 -8.23
CA ILE A 209 -0.14 -7.20 -7.18
C ILE A 209 1.18 -7.76 -7.73
N GLU A 210 1.15 -8.86 -8.47
CA GLU A 210 2.36 -9.40 -9.12
C GLU A 210 2.98 -8.39 -10.08
N ASN A 211 2.17 -7.69 -10.87
CA ASN A 211 2.64 -6.66 -11.78
C ASN A 211 3.30 -5.48 -11.05
N LEU A 212 2.70 -5.01 -9.96
CA LEU A 212 3.20 -3.87 -9.20
C LEU A 212 4.45 -4.21 -8.39
N TYR A 213 4.46 -5.35 -7.69
CA TYR A 213 5.42 -5.64 -6.63
C TYR A 213 6.46 -6.70 -6.99
N ALA A 214 6.13 -7.69 -7.81
CA ALA A 214 7.11 -8.68 -8.28
C ALA A 214 7.82 -8.21 -9.56
N LYS A 215 7.06 -7.68 -10.53
CA LYS A 215 7.61 -7.18 -11.81
C LYS A 215 8.03 -5.71 -11.75
N GLY A 216 7.62 -4.99 -10.70
CA GLY A 216 7.98 -3.60 -10.47
C GLY A 216 7.41 -2.62 -11.49
N LEU A 217 6.34 -2.98 -12.22
CA LEU A 217 5.75 -2.12 -13.26
C LEU A 217 5.23 -0.81 -12.67
N THR A 218 5.10 0.22 -13.51
CA THR A 218 4.39 1.43 -13.12
C THR A 218 2.90 1.13 -12.92
N ILE A 219 2.18 1.98 -12.17
CA ILE A 219 0.74 1.79 -11.92
C ILE A 219 -0.05 1.68 -13.23
N GLU A 220 0.26 2.52 -14.22
CA GLU A 220 -0.42 2.48 -15.51
C GLU A 220 -0.14 1.19 -16.27
N GLU A 221 1.14 0.77 -16.35
CA GLU A 221 1.53 -0.48 -17.00
C GLU A 221 0.90 -1.69 -16.33
N ALA A 222 0.86 -1.71 -14.99
CA ALA A 222 0.29 -2.79 -14.21
C ALA A 222 -1.21 -2.93 -14.45
N VAL A 223 -1.97 -1.82 -14.39
CA VAL A 223 -3.41 -1.82 -14.67
C VAL A 223 -3.69 -2.22 -16.13
N LYS A 224 -2.92 -1.69 -17.09
CA LYS A 224 -3.05 -2.05 -18.52
C LYS A 224 -2.74 -3.53 -18.76
N ASP A 225 -1.71 -4.07 -18.13
CA ASP A 225 -1.37 -5.48 -18.23
C ASP A 225 -2.46 -6.36 -17.60
N THR A 226 -2.96 -6.03 -16.41
CA THR A 226 -4.09 -6.74 -15.79
C THR A 226 -5.33 -6.71 -16.69
N MET A 227 -5.69 -5.56 -17.26
CA MET A 227 -6.83 -5.45 -18.18
C MET A 227 -6.61 -6.14 -19.53
N ARG A 228 -5.35 -6.40 -19.92
CA ARG A 228 -5.03 -7.17 -21.13
C ARG A 228 -5.06 -8.68 -20.87
N GLN A 229 -4.54 -9.14 -19.73
CA GLN A 229 -4.40 -10.56 -19.40
C GLN A 229 -5.66 -11.15 -18.76
N VAL A 230 -6.27 -10.43 -17.82
CA VAL A 230 -7.47 -10.87 -17.09
C VAL A 230 -8.74 -10.33 -17.75
N GLY A 231 -8.69 -9.11 -18.28
CA GLY A 231 -9.83 -8.46 -18.94
C GLY A 231 -10.81 -7.77 -17.98
N PRO A 232 -11.87 -7.15 -18.52
CA PRO A 232 -13.01 -6.68 -17.75
C PRO A 232 -13.79 -7.83 -17.11
N ASP A 233 -14.64 -7.52 -16.14
CA ASP A 233 -15.55 -8.52 -15.58
C ASP A 233 -16.44 -9.12 -16.70
N PRO A 234 -16.54 -10.46 -16.82
CA PRO A 234 -17.25 -11.09 -17.94
C PRO A 234 -18.78 -10.91 -17.86
N GLN A 235 -19.34 -10.67 -16.67
CA GLN A 235 -20.77 -10.54 -16.45
C GLN A 235 -21.22 -9.07 -16.53
N TYR A 236 -20.44 -8.17 -15.94
CA TYR A 236 -20.80 -6.76 -15.77
C TYR A 236 -19.96 -5.81 -16.60
N HIS A 237 -18.91 -6.31 -17.25
CA HIS A 237 -17.99 -5.53 -18.11
C HIS A 237 -17.27 -4.38 -17.40
N ALA A 238 -17.28 -4.36 -16.06
CA ALA A 238 -16.55 -3.38 -15.29
C ALA A 238 -15.05 -3.51 -15.54
N LYS A 239 -14.38 -2.36 -15.63
CA LYS A 239 -12.94 -2.25 -15.85
C LYS A 239 -12.27 -1.72 -14.60
N LEU A 240 -11.08 -2.25 -14.34
CA LEU A 240 -10.19 -1.74 -13.32
C LEU A 240 -9.52 -0.47 -13.82
N ASN A 241 -9.44 0.54 -12.97
CA ASN A 241 -8.82 1.83 -13.28
C ASN A 241 -8.14 2.42 -12.05
N TYR A 242 -7.40 3.51 -12.22
CA TYR A 242 -6.69 4.19 -11.15
C TYR A 242 -6.89 5.71 -11.17
N TYR A 243 -6.66 6.34 -10.01
CA TYR A 243 -6.71 7.77 -9.79
C TYR A 243 -5.61 8.20 -8.81
N PRO A 244 -4.99 9.38 -8.98
CA PRO A 244 -5.13 10.31 -10.10
C PRO A 244 -4.30 9.86 -11.33
N PRO A 245 -4.59 10.38 -12.54
CA PRO A 245 -3.85 10.02 -13.75
C PRO A 245 -2.32 10.21 -13.63
N LYS A 246 -1.88 11.25 -12.92
CA LYS A 246 -0.44 11.52 -12.67
C LYS A 246 0.28 10.42 -11.89
N ALA A 247 -0.45 9.60 -11.13
CA ALA A 247 0.13 8.47 -10.40
C ALA A 247 0.53 7.33 -11.33
N GLY A 248 0.03 7.31 -12.57
CA GLY A 248 0.27 6.22 -13.53
C GLY A 248 1.76 5.94 -13.80
N LYS A 249 2.62 6.96 -13.75
CA LYS A 249 4.07 6.86 -13.98
C LYS A 249 4.87 6.35 -12.77
N GLN A 250 4.23 6.17 -11.62
CA GLN A 250 4.91 5.81 -10.38
C GLN A 250 5.14 4.29 -10.31
N ARG A 251 6.31 3.90 -9.81
CA ARG A 251 6.60 2.53 -9.36
C ARG A 251 6.46 2.51 -7.83
N VAL A 252 5.99 1.39 -7.28
CA VAL A 252 5.57 1.30 -5.87
C VAL A 252 6.39 0.30 -5.04
N ILE A 253 7.46 -0.23 -5.63
CA ILE A 253 8.47 -1.05 -4.97
C ILE A 253 9.43 -0.23 -4.10
#